data_AF-A0A977TF49-F1
#
_entry.id   AF-A0A977TF49-F1
#
_cell.length_a   1.000
_cell.length_b   1.000
_cell.length_c   1.000
_cell.angle_alpha   90.00
_cell.angle_beta   90.00
_cell.angle_gamma   90.00
#
_symmetry.space_group_name_H-M   'P 1'
#
loop_
_entity.id
_entity.type
_entity.pdbx_description
1 polymer ?
#
loop_
_entity_poly.entity_id
_entity_poly.type
_entity_poly.pdbx_seq_one_letter_code
_entity_poly.pdbx_strand_id
1 'polypeptide(L)'
;MSGKLLITGAPKDFPQEEPFPRLEINDFIKDENIKQFALYVQALNVMFADTDAVRSFYEISGIHGRPYKDWNQSPSGGRGYCVHNSVHFITWHRPYVALLDQLLHDHASKIALQYANDTDEWKKAAGSLRQPYWDWKNNSVPPNKVIQDKKVTIPVPPLGEMQPIDNPFFQYNFKTGEREGFQGSFAGWPKSLRHPTSQGENAESDVNSLRRLLQASQDEFAYEANRLFSMTTWEEFSSNLENLHGKIHVRVGGLRGGGHMSQVPYAAFDPIFYLHHAQVDHVASQWYGQHRVWINQTRDLNPFWKVQTAYWQSPEVNQTGSILNYNYKDAPEPSPGPPVPLQRLNERTIQAYLPGSSGQTSPTTITEWSVRIHCKQFELGGSFSVLLFLGEVPAAPTVAEEWYYFPNFAGAFDVFANSEADECGNCRDRENVEIEGHVYINPAILKCTGNHSLEPATVLPLLRERAKLNWVVLKVGGDVAELPSLEVVVQTTPMTLPVLSGGMIPSVGKPTYYYDITYGRRGGSRQPPP
;
A
#
# COMPACT_ATOMS: atom_id res chain seq x y z
N MET A 1 0.36 -19.17 29.43
CA MET A 1 0.10 -17.92 30.17
C MET A 1 -1.37 -17.59 30.03
N SER A 2 -2.09 -17.27 31.10
CA SER A 2 -3.57 -17.15 31.09
C SER A 2 -4.11 -15.77 30.72
N GLY A 3 -3.39 -15.00 29.90
CA GLY A 3 -3.77 -13.64 29.49
C GLY A 3 -3.69 -13.45 27.98
N LYS A 4 -4.43 -12.46 27.47
CA LYS A 4 -4.40 -12.08 26.05
C LYS A 4 -3.06 -11.42 25.72
N LEU A 5 -2.54 -11.63 24.52
CA LEU A 5 -1.39 -10.89 24.01
C LEU A 5 -1.79 -9.42 23.83
N LEU A 6 -1.15 -8.52 24.57
CA LEU A 6 -1.36 -7.08 24.46
C LEU A 6 -0.47 -6.50 23.36
N ILE A 7 -1.00 -5.53 22.61
CA ILE A 7 -0.28 -4.84 21.55
C ILE A 7 0.30 -3.56 22.12
N THR A 8 1.61 -3.57 22.35
CA THR A 8 2.37 -2.43 22.91
C THR A 8 3.39 -1.87 21.92
N GLY A 9 3.55 -2.53 20.77
CA GLY A 9 4.71 -2.36 19.91
C GLY A 9 5.97 -2.98 20.51
N ALA A 10 7.10 -2.81 19.82
CA ALA A 10 8.39 -3.34 20.29
C ALA A 10 8.75 -2.76 21.67
N PRO A 11 9.17 -3.57 22.65
CA PRO A 11 9.59 -3.10 23.97
C PRO A 11 10.65 -1.99 23.98
N LYS A 12 10.64 -1.16 25.03
CA LYS A 12 11.69 -0.16 25.32
C LYS A 12 12.82 -0.80 26.10
N ASP A 13 13.72 -1.50 25.41
CA ASP A 13 14.93 -2.06 26.03
C ASP A 13 15.91 -0.99 26.53
N PHE A 14 15.84 0.21 25.94
CA PHE A 14 16.65 1.37 26.29
C PHE A 14 15.73 2.54 26.69
N PRO A 15 15.22 2.59 27.94
CA PRO A 15 14.17 3.55 28.34
C PRO A 15 14.56 5.03 28.23
N GLN A 16 15.86 5.33 28.17
CA GLN A 16 16.38 6.70 27.99
C GLN A 16 16.53 7.10 26.53
N GLU A 17 16.42 6.16 25.59
CA GLU A 17 16.49 6.47 24.15
C GLU A 17 15.10 6.80 23.60
N GLU A 18 15.06 7.71 22.64
CA GLU A 18 13.88 7.95 21.82
C GLU A 18 13.48 6.65 21.09
N PRO A 19 12.19 6.47 20.75
CA PRO A 19 11.76 5.34 19.95
C PRO A 19 12.60 5.20 18.68
N PHE A 20 13.04 3.98 18.37
CA PHE A 20 13.85 3.74 17.16
C PHE A 20 13.01 3.86 15.88
N PRO A 21 13.61 4.35 14.78
CA PRO A 21 12.90 4.50 13.53
C PRO A 21 12.71 3.17 12.80
N ARG A 22 11.56 3.02 12.16
CA ARG A 22 11.42 2.10 11.02
C ARG A 22 12.32 2.62 9.89
N LEU A 23 13.24 1.78 9.42
CA LEU A 23 14.16 2.15 8.34
C LEU A 23 13.53 1.88 6.97
N GLU A 24 13.89 2.68 5.96
CA GLU A 24 13.54 2.37 4.57
C GLU A 24 14.26 1.09 4.15
N ILE A 25 13.61 0.21 3.39
CA ILE A 25 14.13 -1.14 3.11
C ILE A 25 15.49 -1.15 2.38
N ASN A 26 15.77 -0.19 1.50
CA ASN A 26 17.08 -0.08 0.83
C ASN A 26 18.18 0.41 1.77
N ASP A 27 17.84 1.14 2.85
CA ASP A 27 18.78 1.46 3.93
C ASP A 27 18.95 0.29 4.90
N PHE A 28 17.85 -0.39 5.24
CA PHE A 28 17.81 -1.51 6.18
C PHE A 28 18.70 -2.69 5.76
N ILE A 29 18.83 -2.92 4.45
CA ILE A 29 19.60 -4.05 3.91
C ILE A 29 21.10 -3.73 3.65
N LYS A 30 21.56 -2.52 3.98
CA LYS A 30 22.98 -2.15 3.83
C LYS A 30 23.87 -2.87 4.82
N ASP A 31 25.14 -3.04 4.47
CA ASP A 31 26.13 -3.75 5.29
C ASP A 31 26.30 -3.11 6.69
N GLU A 32 26.15 -1.79 6.81
CA GLU A 32 26.16 -1.07 8.10
C GLU A 32 25.03 -1.52 9.06
N ASN A 33 23.93 -2.06 8.52
CA ASN A 33 22.79 -2.57 9.27
C ASN A 33 22.73 -4.11 9.30
N ILE A 34 23.83 -4.80 8.94
CA ILE A 34 23.86 -6.27 8.77
C ILE A 34 23.37 -7.03 10.02
N LYS A 35 23.63 -6.53 11.23
CA LYS A 35 23.17 -7.17 12.47
C LYS A 35 21.64 -7.10 12.62
N GLN A 36 21.04 -5.94 12.32
CA GLN A 36 19.57 -5.80 12.31
C GLN A 36 18.95 -6.65 11.21
N PHE A 37 19.50 -6.61 10.00
CA PHE A 37 19.02 -7.42 8.88
C PHE A 37 19.10 -8.93 9.18
N ALA A 38 20.21 -9.40 9.74
CA ALA A 38 20.39 -10.80 10.12
C ALA A 38 19.40 -11.24 11.20
N LEU A 39 19.18 -10.41 12.23
CA LEU A 39 18.20 -10.70 13.27
C LEU A 39 16.78 -10.73 12.73
N TYR A 40 16.42 -9.80 11.83
CA TYR A 40 15.11 -9.79 11.19
C TYR A 40 14.86 -11.06 10.37
N VAL A 41 15.82 -11.45 9.52
CA VAL A 41 15.72 -12.66 8.70
C VAL A 41 15.57 -13.91 9.57
N GLN A 42 16.36 -14.03 10.64
CA GLN A 42 16.27 -15.17 11.55
C GLN A 42 14.95 -15.16 12.35
N ALA A 43 14.53 -14.01 12.88
CA ALA A 43 13.29 -13.87 13.63
C ALA A 43 12.06 -14.20 12.77
N LEU A 44 11.99 -13.69 11.54
CA LEU A 44 10.87 -13.96 10.64
C LEU A 44 10.83 -15.44 10.22
N ASN A 45 12.00 -16.07 9.99
CA ASN A 45 12.07 -17.52 9.75
C ASN A 45 11.59 -18.34 10.97
N VAL A 46 11.89 -17.90 12.21
CA VAL A 46 11.32 -18.52 13.41
C VAL A 46 9.81 -18.39 13.41
N MET A 47 9.26 -17.22 13.12
CA MET A 47 7.80 -17.01 13.02
C MET A 47 7.15 -17.84 11.92
N PHE A 48 7.84 -18.05 10.79
CA PHE A 48 7.37 -18.93 9.71
C PHE A 48 7.31 -20.39 10.17
N ALA A 49 8.31 -20.85 10.93
CA ALA A 49 8.38 -22.21 11.45
C ALA A 49 7.44 -22.46 12.65
N ASP A 50 7.05 -21.41 13.37
CA ASP A 50 6.21 -21.50 14.58
C ASP A 50 4.78 -21.98 14.27
N THR A 51 4.17 -22.71 15.22
CA THR A 51 2.78 -23.21 15.16
C THR A 51 1.92 -22.65 16.29
N ASP A 52 2.45 -21.71 17.08
CA ASP A 52 1.68 -20.99 18.09
C ASP A 52 0.44 -20.33 17.47
N ALA A 53 -0.73 -20.59 18.07
CA ALA A 53 -2.04 -20.18 17.58
C ALA A 53 -2.32 -18.66 17.71
N VAL A 54 -1.39 -17.88 18.25
CA VAL A 54 -1.49 -16.42 18.38
C VAL A 54 -0.31 -15.73 17.70
N ARG A 55 0.90 -16.30 17.80
CA ARG A 55 2.16 -15.59 17.49
C ARG A 55 2.84 -16.01 16.18
N SER A 56 2.48 -17.17 15.62
CA SER A 56 3.07 -17.60 14.35
C SER A 56 2.70 -16.68 13.20
N PHE A 57 3.54 -16.60 12.16
CA PHE A 57 3.29 -15.72 11.02
C PHE A 57 1.95 -16.01 10.35
N TYR A 58 1.57 -17.29 10.21
CA TYR A 58 0.28 -17.69 9.66
C TYR A 58 -0.89 -17.08 10.44
N GLU A 59 -0.86 -17.14 11.77
CA GLU A 59 -1.92 -16.61 12.62
C GLU A 59 -2.02 -15.09 12.54
N ILE A 60 -0.87 -14.41 12.52
CA ILE A 60 -0.80 -12.95 12.40
C ILE A 60 -1.32 -12.51 11.03
N SER A 61 -0.92 -13.17 9.95
CA SER A 61 -1.43 -12.91 8.60
C SER A 61 -2.93 -13.21 8.49
N GLY A 62 -3.40 -14.26 9.17
CA GLY A 62 -4.81 -14.66 9.20
C GLY A 62 -5.74 -13.65 9.88
N ILE A 63 -5.23 -12.71 10.68
CA ILE A 63 -6.03 -11.60 11.25
C ILE A 63 -6.65 -10.77 10.11
N HIS A 64 -5.91 -10.53 9.03
CA HIS A 64 -6.39 -9.67 7.94
C HIS A 64 -7.62 -10.27 7.24
N GLY A 65 -7.59 -11.57 6.98
CA GLY A 65 -8.54 -12.23 6.08
C GLY A 65 -8.78 -13.69 6.43
N ARG A 66 -8.60 -14.57 5.45
CA ARG A 66 -8.75 -16.02 5.65
C ARG A 66 -7.76 -16.48 6.74
N PRO A 67 -8.14 -17.46 7.58
CA PRO A 67 -9.33 -18.32 7.47
C PRO A 67 -10.56 -17.81 8.25
N TYR A 68 -10.66 -16.51 8.55
CA TYR A 68 -11.82 -15.91 9.25
C TYR A 68 -12.08 -16.47 10.66
N LYS A 69 -11.03 -16.87 11.37
CA LYS A 69 -11.12 -17.42 12.72
C LYS A 69 -10.86 -16.40 13.83
N ASP A 70 -11.33 -16.73 15.01
CA ASP A 70 -11.04 -16.00 16.24
C ASP A 70 -9.53 -15.93 16.48
N TRP A 71 -9.05 -14.79 16.97
CA TRP A 71 -7.62 -14.60 17.26
C TRP A 71 -7.46 -13.99 18.66
N ASN A 72 -6.59 -14.59 19.48
CA ASN A 72 -6.25 -14.09 20.81
C ASN A 72 -7.50 -13.75 21.67
N GLN A 73 -8.47 -14.67 21.68
CA GLN A 73 -9.75 -14.54 22.39
C GLN A 73 -10.64 -13.38 21.93
N SER A 74 -10.34 -12.77 20.78
CA SER A 74 -11.25 -11.88 20.09
C SER A 74 -12.10 -12.70 19.10
N PRO A 75 -13.42 -12.52 19.05
CA PRO A 75 -14.26 -13.15 18.05
C PRO A 75 -14.09 -12.48 16.68
N SER A 76 -13.98 -13.26 15.61
CA SER A 76 -13.94 -12.75 14.24
C SER A 76 -15.34 -12.43 13.74
N GLY A 77 -16.32 -13.22 14.17
CA GLY A 77 -17.67 -13.23 13.59
C GLY A 77 -17.72 -13.85 12.19
N GLY A 78 -16.78 -14.75 11.86
CA GLY A 78 -16.72 -15.41 10.54
C GLY A 78 -16.29 -14.47 9.41
N ARG A 79 -15.45 -13.48 9.70
CA ARG A 79 -14.92 -12.51 8.73
C ARG A 79 -13.46 -12.19 9.01
N GLY A 80 -12.79 -11.58 8.04
CA GLY A 80 -11.50 -10.93 8.28
C GLY A 80 -11.68 -9.74 9.22
N TYR A 81 -10.68 -9.47 10.06
CA TYR A 81 -10.73 -8.31 10.95
C TYR A 81 -10.41 -7.00 10.23
N CYS A 82 -9.76 -7.08 9.06
CA CYS A 82 -9.27 -5.91 8.36
C CYS A 82 -10.38 -4.89 8.07
N VAL A 83 -10.03 -3.63 8.23
CA VAL A 83 -10.94 -2.51 8.01
C VAL A 83 -10.57 -1.84 6.70
N HIS A 84 -11.42 -2.03 5.69
CA HIS A 84 -11.33 -1.41 4.38
C HIS A 84 -12.60 -0.62 4.05
N ASN A 85 -12.50 0.28 3.08
CA ASN A 85 -13.48 1.27 2.68
C ASN A 85 -14.07 1.99 3.90
N SER A 86 -13.19 2.64 4.66
CA SER A 86 -13.53 3.18 5.96
C SER A 86 -12.49 4.19 6.41
N VAL A 87 -12.95 5.28 7.02
CA VAL A 87 -12.08 6.29 7.66
C VAL A 87 -11.20 5.73 8.77
N HIS A 88 -11.48 4.51 9.25
CA HIS A 88 -10.68 3.79 10.24
C HIS A 88 -9.56 2.92 9.63
N PHE A 89 -9.44 2.87 8.29
CA PHE A 89 -8.47 2.03 7.56
C PHE A 89 -7.04 2.14 8.12
N ILE A 90 -6.51 3.36 8.19
CA ILE A 90 -5.16 3.63 8.70
C ILE A 90 -5.05 3.24 10.17
N THR A 91 -6.05 3.63 10.98
CA THR A 91 -6.01 3.39 12.43
C THR A 91 -6.03 1.92 12.79
N TRP A 92 -6.67 1.07 11.99
CA TRP A 92 -6.67 -0.38 12.22
C TRP A 92 -5.35 -1.04 11.79
N HIS A 93 -4.79 -0.64 10.64
CA HIS A 93 -3.53 -1.22 10.14
C HIS A 93 -2.30 -0.81 10.96
N ARG A 94 -2.33 0.35 11.64
CA ARG A 94 -1.23 0.81 12.50
C ARG A 94 -0.85 -0.18 13.64
N PRO A 95 -1.76 -0.55 14.56
CA PRO A 95 -1.45 -1.56 15.58
C PRO A 95 -1.22 -2.95 14.98
N TYR A 96 -1.73 -3.24 13.78
CA TYR A 96 -1.45 -4.50 13.08
C TYR A 96 0.03 -4.64 12.70
N VAL A 97 0.62 -3.60 12.11
CA VAL A 97 2.07 -3.60 11.81
C VAL A 97 2.90 -3.55 13.10
N ALA A 98 2.45 -2.81 14.12
CA ALA A 98 3.14 -2.76 15.41
C ALA A 98 3.13 -4.10 16.17
N LEU A 99 2.13 -4.96 15.96
CA LEU A 99 2.13 -6.33 16.45
C LEU A 99 3.28 -7.15 15.81
N LEU A 100 3.53 -6.97 14.50
CA LEU A 100 4.68 -7.63 13.85
C LEU A 100 6.00 -7.11 14.42
N ASP A 101 6.15 -5.79 14.62
CA ASP A 101 7.31 -5.20 15.29
C ASP A 101 7.60 -5.87 16.63
N GLN A 102 6.57 -6.00 17.46
CA GLN A 102 6.66 -6.58 18.80
C GLN A 102 7.14 -8.03 18.77
N LEU A 103 6.61 -8.85 17.85
CA LEU A 103 6.99 -10.26 17.75
C LEU A 103 8.38 -10.46 17.12
N LEU A 104 8.72 -9.67 16.09
CA LEU A 104 10.06 -9.68 15.50
C LEU A 104 11.11 -9.33 16.55
N HIS A 105 10.87 -8.29 17.35
CA HIS A 105 11.74 -7.91 18.45
C HIS A 105 11.87 -9.04 19.48
N ASP A 106 10.76 -9.64 19.94
CA ASP A 106 10.79 -10.74 20.92
C ASP A 106 11.67 -11.92 20.47
N HIS A 107 11.60 -12.29 19.18
CA HIS A 107 12.43 -13.35 18.62
C HIS A 107 13.88 -12.89 18.40
N ALA A 108 14.08 -11.68 17.86
CA ALA A 108 15.40 -11.11 17.65
C ALA A 108 16.20 -10.99 18.95
N SER A 109 15.59 -10.53 20.04
CA SER A 109 16.23 -10.40 21.34
C SER A 109 16.68 -11.76 21.90
N LYS A 110 15.91 -12.84 21.66
CA LYS A 110 16.32 -14.21 22.04
C LYS A 110 17.47 -14.74 21.18
N ILE A 111 17.45 -14.44 19.87
CA ILE A 111 18.51 -14.85 18.94
C ILE A 111 19.81 -14.10 19.24
N ALA A 112 19.73 -12.80 19.54
CA ALA A 112 20.89 -11.97 19.90
C ALA A 112 21.68 -12.53 21.10
N LEU A 113 20.99 -13.16 22.08
CA LEU A 113 21.62 -13.80 23.23
C LEU A 113 22.40 -15.09 22.88
N GLN A 114 22.25 -15.62 21.67
CA GLN A 114 22.95 -16.83 21.22
C GLN A 114 24.31 -16.54 20.59
N TYR A 115 24.60 -15.29 20.23
CA TYR A 115 25.91 -14.90 19.72
C TYR A 115 26.92 -14.83 20.87
N ALA A 116 28.11 -15.40 20.66
CA ALA A 116 29.21 -15.40 21.60
C ALA A 116 30.14 -14.19 21.42
N ASN A 117 30.20 -13.63 20.20
CA ASN A 117 30.98 -12.45 19.84
C ASN A 117 30.09 -11.22 19.70
N ASP A 118 30.63 -10.02 19.94
CA ASP A 118 29.94 -8.73 19.83
C ASP A 118 28.58 -8.67 20.55
N THR A 119 28.47 -9.33 21.70
CA THR A 119 27.19 -9.57 22.38
C THR A 119 26.38 -8.30 22.64
N ASP A 120 27.04 -7.20 23.00
CA ASP A 120 26.39 -5.91 23.24
C ASP A 120 25.87 -5.26 21.95
N GLU A 121 26.59 -5.42 20.84
CA GLU A 121 26.14 -4.93 19.54
C GLU A 121 24.94 -5.73 19.02
N TRP A 122 24.89 -7.04 19.23
CA TRP A 122 23.73 -7.88 18.89
C TRP A 122 22.51 -7.52 19.72
N LYS A 123 22.66 -7.31 21.04
CA LYS A 123 21.58 -6.83 21.91
C LYS A 123 21.08 -5.46 21.49
N LYS A 124 21.99 -4.54 21.15
CA LYS A 124 21.63 -3.22 20.64
C LYS A 124 20.88 -3.30 19.30
N ALA A 125 21.35 -4.13 18.37
CA ALA A 125 20.68 -4.38 17.10
C ALA A 125 19.27 -4.94 17.30
N ALA A 126 19.08 -5.90 18.21
CA ALA A 126 17.75 -6.42 18.55
C ALA A 126 16.84 -5.35 19.19
N GLY A 127 17.35 -4.60 20.18
CA GLY A 127 16.59 -3.57 20.88
C GLY A 127 16.09 -2.43 19.96
N SER A 128 16.90 -2.13 18.95
CA SER A 128 16.61 -1.12 17.91
C SER A 128 15.87 -1.64 16.69
N LEU A 129 15.63 -2.95 16.59
CA LEU A 129 15.00 -3.55 15.42
C LEU A 129 13.53 -3.09 15.31
N ARG A 130 13.16 -2.62 14.13
CA ARG A 130 11.78 -2.30 13.73
C ARG A 130 11.54 -2.81 12.30
N GLN A 131 10.28 -3.02 11.95
CA GLN A 131 9.76 -3.38 10.65
C GLN A 131 10.17 -2.31 9.63
N PRO A 132 10.97 -2.64 8.61
CA PRO A 132 11.29 -1.67 7.58
C PRO A 132 10.07 -1.32 6.74
N TYR A 133 10.09 -0.16 6.09
CA TYR A 133 9.07 0.28 5.15
C TYR A 133 9.60 0.31 3.71
N TRP A 134 8.73 0.08 2.73
CA TRP A 134 9.06 0.17 1.31
C TRP A 134 8.54 1.49 0.72
N ASP A 135 9.45 2.43 0.45
CA ASP A 135 9.11 3.79 -0.01
C ASP A 135 8.68 3.85 -1.48
N TRP A 136 7.56 3.19 -1.81
CA TRP A 136 7.07 3.01 -3.18
C TRP A 136 6.83 4.34 -3.94
N LYS A 137 6.63 5.47 -3.24
CA LYS A 137 6.49 6.80 -3.86
C LYS A 137 7.80 7.30 -4.49
N ASN A 138 8.95 6.91 -3.94
CA ASN A 138 10.27 7.34 -4.43
C ASN A 138 11.01 6.20 -5.16
N ASN A 139 10.80 4.96 -4.71
CA ASN A 139 11.35 3.75 -5.31
C ASN A 139 10.30 2.62 -5.32
N SER A 140 9.54 2.58 -6.41
CA SER A 140 8.50 1.61 -6.69
C SER A 140 9.02 0.19 -6.91
N VAL A 141 10.32 -0.02 -7.15
CA VAL A 141 10.88 -1.36 -7.31
C VAL A 141 11.63 -1.73 -6.03
N PRO A 142 11.15 -2.69 -5.21
CA PRO A 142 11.89 -3.17 -4.06
C PRO A 142 13.25 -3.77 -4.46
N PRO A 143 14.24 -3.81 -3.55
CA PRO A 143 15.54 -4.39 -3.83
C PRO A 143 15.46 -5.90 -4.10
N ASN A 144 16.48 -6.46 -4.75
CA ASN A 144 16.53 -7.89 -5.08
C ASN A 144 16.35 -8.80 -3.85
N LYS A 145 16.87 -8.39 -2.69
CA LYS A 145 16.69 -9.09 -1.41
C LYS A 145 15.23 -9.19 -0.95
N VAL A 146 14.29 -8.47 -1.57
CA VAL A 146 12.85 -8.56 -1.26
C VAL A 146 12.09 -9.34 -2.33
N ILE A 147 12.43 -9.16 -3.61
CA ILE A 147 11.61 -9.66 -4.73
C ILE A 147 12.26 -10.77 -5.55
N GLN A 148 13.54 -11.08 -5.37
CA GLN A 148 14.28 -11.97 -6.27
C GLN A 148 15.11 -13.03 -5.55
N ASP A 149 15.85 -12.65 -4.51
CA ASP A 149 16.83 -13.54 -3.89
C ASP A 149 16.12 -14.58 -3.02
N LYS A 150 16.20 -15.87 -3.39
CA LYS A 150 15.60 -16.97 -2.59
C LYS A 150 16.36 -17.24 -1.29
N LYS A 151 17.64 -16.86 -1.25
CA LYS A 151 18.51 -16.96 -0.07
C LYS A 151 19.25 -15.65 0.12
N VAL A 152 19.56 -15.34 1.38
CA VAL A 152 20.42 -14.21 1.76
C VAL A 152 21.56 -14.72 2.63
N THR A 153 22.76 -14.21 2.40
CA THR A 153 23.92 -14.52 3.23
C THR A 153 23.97 -13.57 4.42
N ILE A 154 23.88 -14.10 5.63
CA ILE A 154 23.87 -13.34 6.88
C ILE A 154 24.75 -13.99 7.95
N PRO A 155 25.26 -13.23 8.93
CA PRO A 155 25.92 -13.79 10.11
C PRO A 155 24.93 -14.59 10.97
N VAL A 156 25.30 -15.79 11.41
CA VAL A 156 24.47 -16.65 12.28
C VAL A 156 25.17 -16.99 13.61
N PRO A 157 24.42 -17.24 14.70
CA PRO A 157 25.02 -17.63 15.97
C PRO A 157 25.67 -19.03 15.89
N PRO A 158 26.62 -19.36 16.79
CA PRO A 158 27.10 -18.50 17.87
C PRO A 158 28.22 -17.53 17.46
N LEU A 159 28.97 -17.82 16.39
CA LEU A 159 30.22 -17.11 16.07
C LEU A 159 30.05 -15.92 15.12
N GLY A 160 28.89 -15.76 14.48
CA GLY A 160 28.67 -14.72 13.47
C GLY A 160 29.17 -15.10 12.08
N GLU A 161 29.30 -16.40 11.79
CA GLU A 161 29.73 -16.87 10.47
C GLU A 161 28.67 -16.55 9.41
N MET A 162 29.13 -16.09 8.23
CA MET A 162 28.25 -15.78 7.11
C MET A 162 27.72 -17.08 6.49
N GLN A 163 26.42 -17.31 6.58
CA GLN A 163 25.75 -18.50 6.06
C GLN A 163 24.61 -18.13 5.11
N PRO A 164 24.36 -18.90 4.04
CA PRO A 164 23.22 -18.71 3.16
C PRO A 164 21.94 -19.24 3.80
N ILE A 165 21.03 -18.34 4.17
CA ILE A 165 19.75 -18.66 4.83
C ILE A 165 18.59 -18.41 3.85
N ASP A 166 17.54 -19.22 3.93
CA ASP A 166 16.31 -19.00 3.17
C ASP A 166 15.76 -17.61 3.47
N ASN A 167 15.39 -16.88 2.42
CA ASN A 167 15.03 -15.48 2.53
C ASN A 167 13.52 -15.33 2.81
N PRO A 168 13.12 -14.92 4.02
CA PRO A 168 11.71 -14.82 4.36
C PRO A 168 11.02 -13.60 3.73
N PHE A 169 11.74 -12.70 3.06
CA PHE A 169 11.09 -11.63 2.28
C PHE A 169 10.56 -12.11 0.93
N PHE A 170 11.11 -13.20 0.37
CA PHE A 170 10.80 -13.62 -1.00
C PHE A 170 9.37 -14.17 -1.11
N GLN A 171 9.00 -15.08 -0.20
CA GLN A 171 7.67 -15.69 -0.14
C GLN A 171 7.44 -16.35 1.23
N TYR A 172 6.18 -16.58 1.57
CA TYR A 172 5.78 -17.52 2.62
C TYR A 172 5.50 -18.90 2.03
N ASN A 173 5.90 -19.97 2.72
CA ASN A 173 5.55 -21.35 2.34
C ASN A 173 4.56 -21.89 3.36
N PHE A 174 3.34 -22.22 2.90
CA PHE A 174 2.29 -22.73 3.77
C PHE A 174 2.61 -24.15 4.22
N LYS A 175 2.40 -24.43 5.50
CA LYS A 175 2.51 -25.77 6.08
C LYS A 175 1.29 -26.62 5.73
N THR A 176 1.41 -27.91 5.97
CA THR A 176 0.27 -28.84 5.87
C THR A 176 -0.87 -28.37 6.75
N GLY A 177 -2.07 -28.25 6.18
CA GLY A 177 -3.29 -27.82 6.87
C GLY A 177 -3.54 -26.30 6.87
N GLU A 178 -2.53 -25.45 6.67
CA GLU A 178 -2.69 -23.98 6.68
C GLU A 178 -3.50 -23.44 5.49
N ARG A 179 -3.71 -24.24 4.45
CA ARG A 179 -4.54 -23.86 3.29
C ARG A 179 -5.95 -24.45 3.35
N GLU A 180 -6.30 -25.12 4.44
CA GLU A 180 -7.66 -25.64 4.62
C GLU A 180 -8.66 -24.49 4.64
N GLY A 181 -9.66 -24.57 3.76
CA GLY A 181 -10.67 -23.51 3.60
C GLY A 181 -10.22 -22.32 2.76
N PHE A 182 -9.06 -22.37 2.09
CA PHE A 182 -8.75 -21.43 1.01
C PHE A 182 -9.54 -21.82 -0.25
N GLN A 183 -9.80 -20.85 -1.13
CA GLN A 183 -10.61 -21.05 -2.34
C GLN A 183 -9.78 -20.92 -3.62
N GLY A 184 -10.30 -21.49 -4.72
CA GLY A 184 -9.71 -21.35 -6.06
C GLY A 184 -8.22 -21.73 -6.11
N SER A 185 -7.42 -20.94 -6.83
CA SER A 185 -5.98 -21.20 -6.98
C SER A 185 -5.20 -21.06 -5.68
N PHE A 186 -5.68 -20.28 -4.70
CA PHE A 186 -5.04 -20.13 -3.38
C PHE A 186 -5.05 -21.44 -2.58
N ALA A 187 -6.07 -22.27 -2.76
CA ALA A 187 -6.11 -23.62 -2.18
C ALA A 187 -4.99 -24.52 -2.74
N GLY A 188 -4.67 -24.35 -4.02
CA GLY A 188 -3.67 -25.15 -4.74
C GLY A 188 -2.22 -24.67 -4.55
N TRP A 189 -2.00 -23.38 -4.33
CA TRP A 189 -0.65 -22.81 -4.20
C TRP A 189 -0.01 -23.08 -2.84
N PRO A 190 1.13 -23.80 -2.76
CA PRO A 190 1.78 -24.11 -1.49
C PRO A 190 2.59 -22.93 -0.92
N LYS A 191 2.59 -21.78 -1.59
CA LYS A 191 3.40 -20.61 -1.26
C LYS A 191 2.72 -19.33 -1.71
N SER A 192 3.05 -18.20 -1.07
CA SER A 192 2.63 -16.88 -1.53
C SER A 192 3.26 -16.56 -2.89
N LEU A 193 2.46 -16.08 -3.83
CA LEU A 193 2.89 -15.75 -5.19
C LEU A 193 2.61 -14.28 -5.54
N ARG A 194 3.54 -13.68 -6.28
CA ARG A 194 3.47 -12.34 -6.87
C ARG A 194 3.55 -12.49 -8.38
N HIS A 195 2.59 -11.97 -9.15
CA HIS A 195 2.50 -12.19 -10.60
C HIS A 195 2.60 -13.68 -10.96
N PRO A 196 1.66 -14.52 -10.50
CA PRO A 196 1.75 -15.97 -10.70
C PRO A 196 1.82 -16.32 -12.21
N THR A 197 2.75 -17.20 -12.58
CA THR A 197 2.95 -17.62 -13.98
C THR A 197 1.78 -18.39 -14.58
N SER A 198 0.93 -18.97 -13.73
CA SER A 198 -0.31 -19.68 -14.09
C SER A 198 -1.25 -19.78 -12.89
N GLN A 199 -2.44 -20.36 -13.07
CA GLN A 199 -3.39 -20.67 -12.00
C GLN A 199 -3.20 -22.07 -11.38
N GLY A 200 -2.23 -22.85 -11.86
CA GLY A 200 -1.99 -24.22 -11.42
C GLY A 200 -1.09 -24.31 -10.17
N GLU A 201 -1.02 -25.50 -9.57
CA GLU A 201 -0.25 -25.77 -8.33
C GLU A 201 1.25 -25.53 -8.48
N ASN A 202 1.79 -25.61 -9.70
CA ASN A 202 3.19 -25.38 -10.02
C ASN A 202 3.50 -23.92 -10.40
N ALA A 203 2.59 -22.98 -10.15
CA ALA A 203 2.82 -21.57 -10.40
C ALA A 203 4.01 -21.03 -9.57
N GLU A 204 4.75 -20.12 -10.20
CA GLU A 204 5.87 -19.40 -9.60
C GLU A 204 5.60 -17.90 -9.66
N SER A 205 6.29 -17.13 -8.83
CA SER A 205 6.26 -15.67 -8.93
C SER A 205 7.05 -15.21 -10.16
N ASP A 206 6.45 -14.37 -10.99
CA ASP A 206 7.14 -13.74 -12.12
C ASP A 206 7.74 -12.39 -11.70
N VAL A 207 9.00 -12.45 -11.23
CA VAL A 207 9.75 -11.29 -10.76
C VAL A 207 9.97 -10.24 -11.86
N ASN A 208 10.07 -10.66 -13.13
CA ASN A 208 10.29 -9.74 -14.24
C ASN A 208 9.02 -8.94 -14.54
N SER A 209 7.87 -9.62 -14.59
CA SER A 209 6.57 -8.96 -14.75
C SER A 209 6.27 -8.02 -13.59
N LEU A 210 6.52 -8.44 -12.35
CA LEU A 210 6.42 -7.60 -11.16
C LEU A 210 7.28 -6.34 -11.28
N ARG A 211 8.57 -6.49 -11.56
CA ARG A 211 9.52 -5.38 -11.68
C ARG A 211 9.10 -4.41 -12.78
N ARG A 212 8.71 -4.93 -13.94
CA ARG A 212 8.31 -4.13 -15.10
C ARG A 212 7.07 -3.29 -14.80
N LEU A 213 6.06 -3.89 -14.18
CA LEU A 213 4.81 -3.20 -13.87
C LEU A 213 5.00 -2.13 -12.79
N LEU A 214 5.75 -2.44 -11.73
CA LEU A 214 6.07 -1.47 -10.68
C LEU A 214 6.89 -0.29 -11.24
N GLN A 215 7.90 -0.57 -12.06
CA GLN A 215 8.71 0.46 -12.70
C GLN A 215 7.88 1.38 -13.61
N ALA A 216 6.92 0.82 -14.36
CA ALA A 216 6.01 1.58 -15.20
C ALA A 216 5.01 2.42 -14.39
N SER A 217 4.75 2.05 -13.14
CA SER A 217 3.81 2.74 -12.23
C SER A 217 4.47 3.80 -11.35
N GLN A 218 5.80 3.98 -11.43
CA GLN A 218 6.56 4.86 -10.55
C GLN A 218 6.03 6.29 -10.50
N ASP A 219 5.74 6.88 -11.67
CA ASP A 219 5.31 8.28 -11.75
C ASP A 219 3.88 8.46 -11.23
N GLU A 220 2.99 7.49 -11.49
CA GLU A 220 1.63 7.45 -10.94
C GLU A 220 1.68 7.40 -9.40
N PHE A 221 2.47 6.49 -8.83
CA PHE A 221 2.62 6.37 -7.38
C PHE A 221 3.20 7.62 -6.73
N ALA A 222 4.22 8.22 -7.35
CA ALA A 222 4.82 9.45 -6.87
C ALA A 222 3.80 10.58 -6.89
N TYR A 223 3.09 10.75 -8.00
CA TYR A 223 2.09 11.80 -8.17
C TYR A 223 0.99 11.68 -7.10
N GLU A 224 0.34 10.52 -7.02
CA GLU A 224 -0.78 10.28 -6.10
C GLU A 224 -0.33 10.45 -4.65
N ALA A 225 0.83 9.91 -4.26
CA ALA A 225 1.36 10.08 -2.91
C ALA A 225 1.57 11.54 -2.53
N ASN A 226 2.15 12.35 -3.42
CA ASN A 226 2.36 13.77 -3.14
C ASN A 226 1.03 14.54 -3.10
N ARG A 227 0.05 14.14 -3.90
CA ARG A 227 -1.27 14.76 -3.91
C ARG A 227 -2.01 14.58 -2.58
N LEU A 228 -1.81 13.47 -1.88
CA LEU A 228 -2.38 13.24 -0.54
C LEU A 228 -2.06 14.37 0.45
N PHE A 229 -0.88 14.97 0.37
CA PHE A 229 -0.45 16.01 1.32
C PHE A 229 -1.17 17.33 1.13
N SER A 230 -1.80 17.55 -0.04
CA SER A 230 -2.66 18.73 -0.28
C SER A 230 -4.06 18.59 0.31
N MET A 231 -4.47 17.38 0.70
CA MET A 231 -5.76 17.11 1.33
C MET A 231 -5.72 17.56 2.79
N THR A 232 -6.75 18.26 3.24
CA THR A 232 -6.77 18.94 4.55
C THR A 232 -7.70 18.30 5.57
N THR A 233 -8.53 17.36 5.14
CA THR A 233 -9.45 16.60 6.01
C THR A 233 -9.00 15.15 6.14
N TRP A 234 -9.30 14.52 7.28
CA TRP A 234 -8.95 13.12 7.52
C TRP A 234 -9.67 12.18 6.56
N GLU A 235 -10.95 12.44 6.31
CA GLU A 235 -11.81 11.60 5.46
C GLU A 235 -11.29 11.55 4.02
N GLU A 236 -10.98 12.72 3.44
CA GLU A 236 -10.43 12.81 2.09
C GLU A 236 -9.05 12.13 2.01
N PHE A 237 -8.17 12.42 2.96
CA PHE A 237 -6.83 11.82 3.02
C PHE A 237 -6.90 10.29 3.16
N SER A 238 -7.66 9.78 4.14
CA SER A 238 -7.74 8.35 4.43
C SER A 238 -8.32 7.58 3.25
N SER A 239 -9.36 8.11 2.60
CA SER A 239 -9.96 7.46 1.44
C SER A 239 -9.00 7.39 0.25
N ASN A 240 -8.28 8.48 -0.04
CA ASN A 240 -7.35 8.50 -1.18
C ASN A 240 -6.06 7.70 -0.89
N LEU A 241 -5.59 7.68 0.36
CA LEU A 241 -4.47 6.81 0.74
C LEU A 241 -4.86 5.33 0.62
N GLU A 242 -6.10 4.97 0.96
CA GLU A 242 -6.63 3.62 0.76
C GLU A 242 -6.71 3.25 -0.73
N ASN A 243 -7.13 4.17 -1.60
CA ASN A 243 -7.12 3.95 -3.06
C ASN A 243 -5.69 3.66 -3.59
N LEU A 244 -4.72 4.47 -3.18
CA LEU A 244 -3.32 4.28 -3.57
C LEU A 244 -2.73 2.99 -2.98
N HIS A 245 -3.08 2.64 -1.74
CA HIS A 245 -2.76 1.34 -1.15
C HIS A 245 -3.32 0.18 -1.99
N GLY A 246 -4.60 0.24 -2.37
CA GLY A 246 -5.25 -0.79 -3.18
C GLY A 246 -4.55 -0.97 -4.54
N LYS A 247 -4.11 0.14 -5.15
CA LYS A 247 -3.28 0.13 -6.35
C LYS A 247 -1.95 -0.61 -6.14
N ILE A 248 -1.23 -0.39 -5.05
CA ILE A 248 0.01 -1.15 -4.76
C ILE A 248 -0.29 -2.66 -4.62
N HIS A 249 -1.35 -3.03 -3.91
CA HIS A 249 -1.80 -4.43 -3.77
C HIS A 249 -2.00 -5.10 -5.13
N VAL A 250 -2.81 -4.49 -5.98
CA VAL A 250 -3.10 -4.99 -7.34
C VAL A 250 -1.81 -5.08 -8.17
N ARG A 251 -0.94 -4.06 -8.11
CA ARG A 251 0.33 -4.03 -8.85
C ARG A 251 1.34 -5.07 -8.39
N VAL A 252 1.35 -5.43 -7.10
CA VAL A 252 2.24 -6.46 -6.56
C VAL A 252 1.67 -7.87 -6.79
N GLY A 253 0.35 -8.05 -6.68
CA GLY A 253 -0.26 -9.34 -6.97
C GLY A 253 -0.25 -9.70 -8.46
N GLY A 254 -0.29 -8.69 -9.34
CA GLY A 254 -0.42 -8.88 -10.79
C GLY A 254 -1.88 -9.07 -11.20
N LEU A 255 -2.17 -8.80 -12.46
CA LEU A 255 -3.52 -8.89 -13.03
C LEU A 255 -3.73 -10.25 -13.73
N ARG A 256 -2.66 -10.92 -14.12
CA ARG A 256 -2.61 -12.27 -14.66
C ARG A 256 -2.53 -13.23 -13.50
N GLY A 257 -3.56 -14.07 -13.40
CA GLY A 257 -3.67 -15.05 -12.33
C GLY A 257 -4.10 -14.46 -10.97
N GLY A 258 -3.63 -13.26 -10.62
CA GLY A 258 -3.96 -12.60 -9.36
C GLY A 258 -3.23 -13.25 -8.18
N GLY A 259 -2.01 -12.79 -7.90
CA GLY A 259 -1.23 -13.23 -6.75
C GLY A 259 -1.85 -12.81 -5.42
N HIS A 260 -1.23 -13.26 -4.32
CA HIS A 260 -1.79 -13.10 -2.97
C HIS A 260 -2.04 -11.63 -2.62
N MET A 261 -1.09 -10.74 -2.94
CA MET A 261 -1.21 -9.30 -2.72
C MET A 261 -2.37 -8.64 -3.48
N SER A 262 -2.98 -9.28 -4.48
CA SER A 262 -4.13 -8.71 -5.20
C SER A 262 -5.49 -9.09 -4.59
N GLN A 263 -5.52 -9.95 -3.56
CA GLN A 263 -6.76 -10.44 -2.94
C GLN A 263 -6.78 -10.21 -1.43
N VAL A 264 -7.78 -9.44 -0.96
CA VAL A 264 -7.94 -9.06 0.46
C VAL A 264 -7.83 -10.27 1.42
N PRO A 265 -8.47 -11.44 1.16
CA PRO A 265 -8.41 -12.56 2.10
C PRO A 265 -7.00 -13.15 2.29
N TYR A 266 -6.11 -12.96 1.32
CA TYR A 266 -4.83 -13.68 1.23
C TYR A 266 -3.60 -12.76 1.26
N ALA A 267 -3.76 -11.45 1.05
CA ALA A 267 -2.65 -10.51 0.87
C ALA A 267 -1.64 -10.52 2.02
N ALA A 268 -2.11 -10.62 3.26
CA ALA A 268 -1.24 -10.58 4.44
C ALA A 268 -0.31 -11.81 4.59
N PHE A 269 -0.55 -12.90 3.85
CA PHE A 269 0.37 -14.05 3.83
C PHE A 269 1.63 -13.77 3.01
N ASP A 270 1.65 -12.76 2.14
CA ASP A 270 2.87 -12.35 1.45
C ASP A 270 3.71 -11.41 2.36
N PRO A 271 4.98 -11.71 2.65
CA PRO A 271 5.82 -10.89 3.53
C PRO A 271 5.99 -9.42 3.09
N ILE A 272 5.83 -9.11 1.80
CA ILE A 272 5.89 -7.72 1.30
C ILE A 272 4.71 -6.88 1.78
N PHE A 273 3.61 -7.51 2.21
CA PHE A 273 2.46 -6.83 2.81
C PHE A 273 2.88 -5.90 3.94
N TYR A 274 3.77 -6.37 4.82
CA TYR A 274 4.18 -5.61 5.99
C TYR A 274 5.15 -4.47 5.66
N LEU A 275 5.98 -4.62 4.62
CA LEU A 275 6.77 -3.51 4.06
C LEU A 275 5.86 -2.42 3.48
N HIS A 276 4.83 -2.84 2.74
CA HIS A 276 3.87 -1.95 2.12
C HIS A 276 3.02 -1.20 3.17
N HIS A 277 2.46 -1.91 4.16
CA HIS A 277 1.66 -1.30 5.22
C HIS A 277 2.48 -0.44 6.19
N ALA A 278 3.76 -0.75 6.41
CA ALA A 278 4.67 0.16 7.10
C ALA A 278 4.88 1.47 6.32
N GLN A 279 4.83 1.46 4.98
CA GLN A 279 4.87 2.69 4.18
C GLN A 279 3.52 3.43 4.19
N VAL A 280 2.39 2.73 4.21
CA VAL A 280 1.07 3.38 4.39
C VAL A 280 1.04 4.12 5.73
N ASP A 281 1.50 3.47 6.79
CA ASP A 281 1.62 4.08 8.12
C ASP A 281 2.63 5.24 8.15
N HIS A 282 3.71 5.14 7.37
CA HIS A 282 4.68 6.22 7.19
C HIS A 282 4.04 7.46 6.57
N VAL A 283 3.34 7.31 5.44
CA VAL A 283 2.63 8.41 4.76
C VAL A 283 1.59 9.04 5.68
N ALA A 284 0.84 8.23 6.44
CA ALA A 284 -0.10 8.73 7.44
C ALA A 284 0.57 9.52 8.57
N SER A 285 1.74 9.07 9.03
CA SER A 285 2.52 9.77 10.06
C SER A 285 3.07 11.10 9.55
N GLN A 286 3.54 11.15 8.30
CA GLN A 286 3.95 12.40 7.64
C GLN A 286 2.77 13.38 7.51
N TRP A 287 1.61 12.89 7.06
CA TRP A 287 0.42 13.71 6.88
C TRP A 287 -0.10 14.25 8.23
N TYR A 288 -0.19 13.40 9.25
CA TYR A 288 -0.56 13.82 10.61
C TYR A 288 0.45 14.83 11.18
N GLY A 289 1.75 14.61 10.92
CA GLY A 289 2.82 15.52 11.26
C GLY A 289 2.61 16.94 10.74
N GLN A 290 2.06 17.05 9.53
CA GLN A 290 1.86 18.28 8.81
C GLN A 290 0.51 18.96 9.08
N HIS A 291 -0.57 18.19 9.20
CA HIS A 291 -1.92 18.74 9.32
C HIS A 291 -2.43 18.76 10.76
N ARG A 292 -1.90 17.90 11.64
CA ARG A 292 -2.38 17.70 13.02
C ARG A 292 -3.87 17.36 13.14
N VAL A 293 -4.45 16.87 12.05
CA VAL A 293 -5.83 16.37 12.00
C VAL A 293 -5.79 14.86 12.18
N TRP A 294 -6.68 14.31 12.99
CA TRP A 294 -6.84 12.87 13.17
C TRP A 294 -8.32 12.53 13.29
N ILE A 295 -8.65 11.26 13.15
CA ILE A 295 -10.01 10.79 13.32
C ILE A 295 -10.50 10.96 14.76
N ASN A 296 -11.69 11.54 14.91
CA ASN A 296 -12.39 11.65 16.19
C ASN A 296 -13.44 10.55 16.38
N GLN A 297 -13.88 9.90 15.29
CA GLN A 297 -14.82 8.80 15.36
C GLN A 297 -14.20 7.62 16.10
N THR A 298 -14.90 7.11 17.11
CA THR A 298 -14.41 6.01 17.94
C THR A 298 -14.87 4.68 17.38
N ARG A 299 -13.92 3.76 17.19
CA ARG A 299 -14.16 2.38 16.81
C ARG A 299 -13.14 1.50 17.52
N ASP A 300 -13.58 0.37 18.06
CA ASP A 300 -12.70 -0.67 18.57
C ASP A 300 -11.89 -1.27 17.41
N LEU A 301 -10.58 -1.34 17.59
CA LEU A 301 -9.62 -1.89 16.65
C LEU A 301 -9.38 -3.36 16.98
N ASN A 302 -10.45 -4.15 17.01
CA ASN A 302 -10.33 -5.58 17.23
C ASN A 302 -9.52 -6.23 16.08
N PRO A 303 -8.64 -7.21 16.38
CA PRO A 303 -8.52 -7.91 17.65
C PRO A 303 -7.38 -7.40 18.56
N PHE A 304 -6.95 -6.14 18.39
CA PHE A 304 -5.76 -5.60 19.03
C PHE A 304 -6.06 -5.14 20.47
N TRP A 305 -5.76 -5.99 21.44
CA TRP A 305 -5.94 -5.69 22.87
C TRP A 305 -4.92 -4.64 23.34
N LYS A 306 -5.41 -3.51 23.85
CA LYS A 306 -4.60 -2.50 24.55
C LYS A 306 -4.33 -2.94 25.98
N VAL A 307 -5.39 -3.41 26.64
CA VAL A 307 -5.37 -4.02 27.98
C VAL A 307 -6.20 -5.30 27.95
N GLN A 308 -6.15 -6.08 29.02
CA GLN A 308 -6.81 -7.41 29.07
C GLN A 308 -8.33 -7.35 28.83
N THR A 309 -8.96 -6.19 29.01
CA THR A 309 -10.41 -5.98 28.94
C THR A 309 -10.86 -5.02 27.83
N ALA A 310 -9.94 -4.39 27.07
CA ALA A 310 -10.29 -3.41 26.06
C ALA A 310 -9.33 -3.43 24.87
N TYR A 311 -9.90 -3.25 23.67
CA TYR A 311 -9.14 -3.04 22.44
C TYR A 311 -8.55 -1.63 22.39
N TRP A 312 -7.57 -1.43 21.52
CA TRP A 312 -7.23 -0.10 21.03
C TRP A 312 -8.42 0.54 20.32
N GLN A 313 -8.52 1.86 20.35
CA GLN A 313 -9.53 2.61 19.61
C GLN A 313 -8.91 3.61 18.62
N SER A 314 -9.61 3.92 17.52
CA SER A 314 -9.09 4.78 16.44
C SER A 314 -8.47 6.11 16.89
N PRO A 315 -9.07 6.88 17.82
CA PRO A 315 -8.48 8.15 18.26
C PRO A 315 -7.19 7.98 19.08
N GLU A 316 -6.96 6.80 19.66
CA GLU A 316 -5.84 6.53 20.57
C GLU A 316 -4.52 6.25 19.84
N VAL A 317 -4.58 5.96 18.53
CA VAL A 317 -3.43 5.53 17.73
C VAL A 317 -2.84 6.62 16.84
N ASN A 318 -2.93 7.88 17.25
CA ASN A 318 -2.51 9.04 16.45
C ASN A 318 -0.99 9.28 16.44
N GLN A 319 -0.32 9.02 17.55
CA GLN A 319 1.13 9.08 17.71
C GLN A 319 1.72 7.67 17.56
N THR A 320 3.00 7.51 17.22
CA THR A 320 3.58 6.16 17.00
C THR A 320 4.62 5.82 18.05
N GLY A 321 5.46 6.78 18.43
CA GLY A 321 6.55 6.62 19.37
C GLY A 321 6.07 6.58 20.82
N SER A 322 5.14 7.44 21.19
CA SER A 322 4.62 7.53 22.56
C SER A 322 3.77 6.33 22.96
N ILE A 323 3.09 5.68 22.01
CA ILE A 323 2.12 4.60 22.28
C ILE A 323 2.54 3.21 21.79
N LEU A 324 3.32 3.11 20.70
CA LEU A 324 3.69 1.85 20.04
C LEU A 324 5.22 1.75 19.84
N ASN A 325 5.98 2.70 20.40
CA ASN A 325 7.43 2.67 20.49
C ASN A 325 8.20 2.50 19.16
N TYR A 326 7.74 3.18 18.11
CA TYR A 326 8.51 3.38 16.88
C TYR A 326 8.25 4.77 16.29
N ASN A 327 9.15 5.26 15.44
CA ASN A 327 8.93 6.48 14.67
C ASN A 327 9.42 6.32 13.22
N TYR A 328 9.40 7.42 12.48
CA TYR A 328 10.06 7.57 11.20
C TYR A 328 10.98 8.78 11.28
N LYS A 329 12.18 8.68 10.70
CA LYS A 329 13.20 9.74 10.79
C LYS A 329 12.70 11.08 10.20
N ASP A 330 11.88 11.01 9.17
CA ASP A 330 11.27 12.12 8.45
C ASP A 330 9.79 12.36 8.81
N ALA A 331 9.27 11.68 9.85
CA ALA A 331 7.97 11.95 10.44
C ALA A 331 8.05 11.92 11.98
N PRO A 332 8.79 12.87 12.59
CA PRO A 332 8.88 12.95 14.05
C PRO A 332 7.51 13.28 14.65
N GLU A 333 7.31 12.88 15.90
CA GLU A 333 6.07 13.19 16.60
C GLU A 333 5.81 14.69 16.71
N PRO A 334 4.53 15.09 16.79
CA PRO A 334 4.15 16.46 17.06
C PRO A 334 4.82 17.10 18.29
N SER A 335 5.76 18.03 18.06
CA SER A 335 6.18 18.98 19.10
C SER A 335 5.15 20.11 19.25
N PRO A 336 5.01 20.71 20.45
CA PRO A 336 4.22 21.92 20.64
C PRO A 336 4.69 23.04 19.70
N GLY A 337 3.77 23.66 18.95
CA GLY A 337 4.07 24.71 17.98
C GLY A 337 3.30 24.55 16.65
N PRO A 338 3.47 25.49 15.70
CA PRO A 338 2.83 25.37 14.39
C PRO A 338 3.38 24.14 13.64
N PRO A 339 2.57 23.49 12.79
CA PRO A 339 3.04 22.37 11.99
C PRO A 339 4.21 22.80 11.10
N VAL A 340 5.21 21.94 10.99
CA VAL A 340 6.32 22.11 10.05
C VAL A 340 6.00 21.27 8.81
N PRO A 341 6.09 21.82 7.59
CA PRO A 341 5.97 21.01 6.39
C PRO A 341 7.04 19.93 6.37
N LEU A 342 6.61 18.66 6.45
CA LEU A 342 7.53 17.52 6.54
C LEU A 342 7.98 17.04 5.16
N GLN A 343 7.16 17.26 4.12
CA GLN A 343 7.49 16.83 2.77
C GLN A 343 7.86 18.01 1.87
N ARG A 344 9.02 17.89 1.21
CA ARG A 344 9.39 18.73 0.08
C ARG A 344 8.93 18.02 -1.19
N LEU A 345 8.25 18.74 -2.08
CA LEU A 345 8.12 18.28 -3.46
C LEU A 345 9.54 18.06 -4.00
N ASN A 346 9.82 16.84 -4.45
CA ASN A 346 11.09 16.56 -5.11
C ASN A 346 10.99 16.98 -6.58
N GLU A 347 12.15 17.20 -7.22
CA GLU A 347 12.21 17.59 -8.64
C GLU A 347 11.46 16.62 -9.54
N ARG A 348 11.49 15.31 -9.26
CA ARG A 348 10.75 14.30 -10.02
C ARG A 348 9.25 14.58 -10.01
N THR A 349 8.70 14.94 -8.86
CA THR A 349 7.27 15.26 -8.70
C THR A 349 6.91 16.51 -9.49
N ILE A 350 7.74 17.56 -9.41
CA ILE A 350 7.49 18.78 -10.20
C ILE A 350 7.60 18.50 -11.70
N GLN A 351 8.56 17.68 -12.13
CA GLN A 351 8.66 17.24 -13.53
C GLN A 351 7.45 16.41 -13.97
N ALA A 352 6.83 15.63 -13.07
CA ALA A 352 5.59 14.92 -13.36
C ALA A 352 4.39 15.86 -13.52
N TYR A 353 4.31 16.93 -12.71
CA TYR A 353 3.27 17.96 -12.84
C TYR A 353 3.48 18.89 -14.05
N LEU A 354 4.74 19.24 -14.33
CA LEU A 354 5.19 20.19 -15.34
C LEU A 354 6.57 19.74 -15.91
N PRO A 355 6.60 18.89 -16.94
CA PRO A 355 7.82 18.50 -17.63
C PRO A 355 8.57 19.74 -18.16
N GLY A 356 9.89 19.78 -17.95
CA GLY A 356 10.75 20.90 -18.37
C GLY A 356 10.81 22.07 -17.37
N SER A 357 10.08 22.02 -16.26
CA SER A 357 10.16 23.04 -15.20
C SER A 357 11.30 22.74 -14.21
N SER A 358 12.53 23.13 -14.55
CA SER A 358 13.66 23.11 -13.62
C SER A 358 13.89 24.50 -13.02
N GLY A 359 14.19 24.56 -11.71
CA GLY A 359 14.61 25.80 -11.06
C GLY A 359 13.54 26.91 -10.97
N GLN A 360 12.25 26.57 -10.81
CA GLN A 360 11.20 27.57 -10.59
C GLN A 360 11.56 28.49 -9.41
N THR A 361 11.56 29.80 -9.66
CA THR A 361 11.83 30.85 -8.65
C THR A 361 10.56 31.53 -8.14
N SER A 362 9.39 31.13 -8.63
CA SER A 362 8.08 31.66 -8.23
C SER A 362 6.99 30.57 -8.29
N PRO A 363 5.95 30.65 -7.44
CA PRO A 363 4.83 29.71 -7.51
C PRO A 363 4.17 29.74 -8.88
N THR A 364 3.81 28.56 -9.39
CA THR A 364 3.19 28.41 -10.72
C THR A 364 1.85 27.72 -10.58
N THR A 365 0.79 28.33 -11.11
CA THR A 365 -0.52 27.68 -11.15
C THR A 365 -0.67 26.92 -12.46
N ILE A 366 -1.12 25.68 -12.36
CA ILE A 366 -1.39 24.79 -13.48
C ILE A 366 -2.82 24.28 -13.45
N THR A 367 -3.28 23.81 -14.60
CA THR A 367 -4.53 23.05 -14.71
C THR A 367 -4.23 21.56 -14.50
N GLU A 368 -4.67 21.00 -13.37
CA GLU A 368 -4.66 19.55 -13.10
C GLU A 368 -5.87 18.90 -13.78
N TRP A 369 -5.64 18.09 -14.81
CA TRP A 369 -6.64 17.22 -15.42
C TRP A 369 -6.67 15.88 -14.69
N SER A 370 -7.86 15.52 -14.22
CA SER A 370 -8.11 14.21 -13.66
C SER A 370 -9.42 13.64 -14.18
N VAL A 371 -9.51 12.31 -14.11
CA VAL A 371 -10.72 11.57 -14.41
C VAL A 371 -11.21 10.95 -13.11
N ARG A 372 -12.35 11.44 -12.61
CA ARG A 372 -13.06 10.86 -11.48
C ARG A 372 -13.68 9.54 -11.92
N ILE A 373 -13.37 8.49 -11.18
CA ILE A 373 -13.91 7.14 -11.37
C ILE A 373 -14.78 6.84 -10.15
N HIS A 374 -16.05 6.53 -10.39
CA HIS A 374 -17.00 6.16 -9.35
C HIS A 374 -17.66 4.84 -9.71
N CYS A 375 -17.69 3.87 -8.79
CA CYS A 375 -18.29 2.55 -9.03
C CYS A 375 -18.56 1.80 -7.72
N LYS A 376 -19.29 0.69 -7.79
CA LYS A 376 -19.48 -0.26 -6.70
C LYS A 376 -18.27 -1.18 -6.56
N GLN A 377 -17.69 -1.25 -5.37
CA GLN A 377 -16.45 -2.00 -5.10
C GLN A 377 -16.59 -3.50 -5.38
N PHE A 378 -17.73 -4.10 -5.02
CA PHE A 378 -17.93 -5.56 -5.06
C PHE A 378 -18.67 -6.07 -6.31
N GLU A 379 -19.05 -5.19 -7.25
CA GLU A 379 -19.90 -5.56 -8.40
C GLU A 379 -19.29 -6.64 -9.30
N LEU A 380 -17.96 -6.76 -9.34
CA LEU A 380 -17.27 -7.77 -10.16
C LEU A 380 -16.82 -9.02 -9.40
N GLY A 381 -17.11 -9.10 -8.09
CA GLY A 381 -16.79 -10.25 -7.24
C GLY A 381 -15.29 -10.42 -6.92
N GLY A 382 -14.49 -9.35 -7.02
CA GLY A 382 -13.05 -9.38 -6.75
C GLY A 382 -12.36 -8.12 -7.25
N SER A 383 -11.04 -8.03 -7.04
CA SER A 383 -10.25 -6.88 -7.46
C SER A 383 -10.27 -6.67 -8.99
N PHE A 384 -10.23 -5.40 -9.42
CA PHE A 384 -10.22 -5.02 -10.83
C PHE A 384 -9.56 -3.65 -11.03
N SER A 385 -9.26 -3.30 -12.28
CA SER A 385 -8.72 -2.01 -12.67
C SER A 385 -9.59 -1.35 -13.75
N VAL A 386 -9.82 -0.05 -13.65
CA VAL A 386 -10.34 0.79 -14.72
C VAL A 386 -9.15 1.46 -15.40
N LEU A 387 -8.78 0.98 -16.59
CA LEU A 387 -7.66 1.51 -17.37
C LEU A 387 -8.14 2.63 -18.26
N LEU A 388 -7.44 3.76 -18.28
CA LEU A 388 -7.72 4.89 -19.16
C LEU A 388 -6.72 4.95 -20.30
N PHE A 389 -7.19 5.35 -21.48
CA PHE A 389 -6.38 5.51 -22.68
C PHE A 389 -6.68 6.84 -23.37
N LEU A 390 -5.63 7.54 -23.80
CA LEU A 390 -5.75 8.70 -24.67
C LEU A 390 -5.59 8.30 -26.15
N GLY A 391 -6.70 7.91 -26.77
CA GLY A 391 -6.77 7.35 -28.12
C GLY A 391 -7.50 6.01 -28.16
N GLU A 392 -7.37 5.26 -29.25
CA GLU A 392 -8.01 3.95 -29.40
C GLU A 392 -7.48 2.94 -28.36
N VAL A 393 -8.38 2.17 -27.76
CA VAL A 393 -7.97 1.06 -26.89
C VAL A 393 -7.25 0.03 -27.75
N PRO A 394 -6.00 -0.33 -27.44
CA PRO A 394 -5.30 -1.37 -28.17
C PRO A 394 -6.06 -2.70 -28.08
N ALA A 395 -6.01 -3.52 -29.14
CA ALA A 395 -6.56 -4.87 -29.10
C ALA A 395 -6.05 -5.63 -27.86
N ALA A 396 -6.92 -6.46 -27.28
CA ALA A 396 -6.59 -7.19 -26.06
C ALA A 396 -5.30 -7.99 -26.25
N PRO A 397 -4.23 -7.70 -25.48
CA PRO A 397 -2.99 -8.45 -25.56
C PRO A 397 -3.20 -9.87 -25.04
N THR A 398 -2.26 -10.76 -25.34
CA THR A 398 -2.23 -12.11 -24.76
C THR A 398 -2.07 -12.08 -23.24
N VAL A 399 -1.48 -10.99 -22.72
CA VAL A 399 -1.28 -10.74 -21.27
C VAL A 399 -1.81 -9.35 -20.95
N ALA A 400 -2.88 -9.27 -20.15
CA ALA A 400 -3.62 -8.04 -19.92
C ALA A 400 -2.78 -6.90 -19.27
N GLU A 401 -1.74 -7.22 -18.49
CA GLU A 401 -0.79 -6.22 -17.98
C GLU A 401 -0.05 -5.48 -19.07
N GLU A 402 0.03 -6.01 -20.30
CA GLU A 402 0.72 -5.32 -21.38
C GLU A 402 0.12 -3.96 -21.69
N TRP A 403 -1.18 -3.77 -21.43
CA TRP A 403 -1.87 -2.50 -21.61
C TRP A 403 -1.25 -1.34 -20.83
N TYR A 404 -0.62 -1.60 -19.68
CA TYR A 404 0.07 -0.57 -18.89
C TYR A 404 1.29 0.03 -19.60
N TYR A 405 1.82 -0.67 -20.61
CA TYR A 405 3.02 -0.24 -21.33
C TYR A 405 2.70 0.43 -22.65
N PHE A 406 1.42 0.51 -23.04
CA PHE A 406 1.07 1.11 -24.33
C PHE A 406 1.30 2.62 -24.31
N PRO A 407 1.76 3.21 -25.43
CA PRO A 407 2.08 4.63 -25.49
C PRO A 407 0.91 5.55 -25.12
N ASN A 408 -0.32 5.10 -25.37
CA ASN A 408 -1.56 5.82 -25.12
C ASN A 408 -2.25 5.45 -23.80
N PHE A 409 -1.67 4.55 -22.98
CA PHE A 409 -2.14 4.34 -21.61
C PHE A 409 -2.00 5.65 -20.82
N ALA A 410 -3.07 6.04 -20.15
CA ALA A 410 -3.20 7.33 -19.48
C ALA A 410 -3.12 7.25 -17.95
N GLY A 411 -3.29 6.05 -17.39
CA GLY A 411 -3.36 5.78 -15.95
C GLY A 411 -4.47 4.78 -15.64
N ALA A 412 -4.56 4.35 -14.39
CA ALA A 412 -5.58 3.40 -13.95
C ALA A 412 -6.18 3.78 -12.60
N PHE A 413 -7.41 3.33 -12.35
CA PHE A 413 -7.97 3.26 -11.00
C PHE A 413 -8.10 1.80 -10.59
N ASP A 414 -7.45 1.41 -9.51
CA ASP A 414 -7.33 0.01 -9.09
C ASP A 414 -8.16 -0.24 -7.84
N VAL A 415 -9.13 -1.13 -7.98
CA VAL A 415 -10.04 -1.52 -6.92
C VAL A 415 -9.53 -2.79 -6.27
N PHE A 416 -9.02 -2.65 -5.04
CA PHE A 416 -8.69 -3.79 -4.19
C PHE A 416 -9.95 -4.24 -3.45
N ALA A 417 -10.45 -5.41 -3.81
CA ALA A 417 -11.71 -5.92 -3.29
C ALA A 417 -11.56 -7.35 -2.77
N ASN A 418 -12.42 -7.70 -1.84
CA ASN A 418 -12.53 -9.06 -1.35
C ASN A 418 -13.21 -9.93 -2.42
N SER A 419 -12.49 -10.91 -2.96
CA SER A 419 -13.02 -11.88 -3.93
C SER A 419 -14.07 -12.83 -3.34
N GLU A 420 -14.21 -12.84 -2.03
CA GLU A 420 -15.08 -13.72 -1.26
C GLU A 420 -16.02 -12.89 -0.38
N ALA A 421 -16.54 -11.81 -0.95
CA ALA A 421 -17.44 -10.89 -0.25
C ALA A 421 -18.64 -11.61 0.38
N ASP A 422 -19.19 -12.62 -0.30
CA ASP A 422 -20.31 -13.44 0.18
C ASP A 422 -19.97 -14.33 1.38
N GLU A 423 -18.70 -14.67 1.58
CA GLU A 423 -18.26 -15.46 2.73
C GLU A 423 -17.86 -14.57 3.91
N CYS A 424 -17.59 -13.28 3.67
CA CYS A 424 -17.21 -12.32 4.71
C CYS A 424 -18.43 -11.51 5.21
N GLY A 425 -18.78 -11.65 6.50
CA GLY A 425 -19.91 -10.93 7.09
C GLY A 425 -19.85 -9.40 6.93
N ASN A 426 -18.68 -8.77 7.03
CA ASN A 426 -18.53 -7.32 6.83
C ASN A 426 -18.73 -6.89 5.36
N CYS A 427 -18.41 -7.76 4.39
CA CYS A 427 -18.54 -7.44 2.97
C CYS A 427 -20.00 -7.60 2.51
N ARG A 428 -20.72 -8.62 3.00
CA ARG A 428 -22.16 -8.80 2.73
C ARG A 428 -23.00 -7.59 3.13
N ASP A 429 -22.77 -7.05 4.32
CA ASP A 429 -23.48 -5.85 4.81
C ASP A 429 -23.13 -4.57 4.02
N ARG A 430 -22.15 -4.67 3.11
CA ARG A 430 -21.54 -3.57 2.35
C ARG A 430 -21.54 -3.83 0.85
N GLU A 431 -22.38 -4.75 0.34
CA GLU A 431 -22.44 -5.12 -1.08
C GLU A 431 -22.65 -3.93 -2.04
N ASN A 432 -23.31 -2.87 -1.58
CA ASN A 432 -23.60 -1.65 -2.33
C ASN A 432 -22.63 -0.50 -2.03
N VAL A 433 -21.48 -0.79 -1.41
CA VAL A 433 -20.44 0.22 -1.20
C VAL A 433 -19.99 0.78 -2.54
N GLU A 434 -20.15 2.10 -2.66
CA GLU A 434 -19.60 2.89 -3.75
C GLU A 434 -18.25 3.47 -3.33
N ILE A 435 -17.32 3.46 -4.26
CA ILE A 435 -15.98 4.01 -4.10
C ILE A 435 -15.74 5.04 -5.19
N GLU A 436 -14.92 6.02 -4.85
CA GLU A 436 -14.50 7.09 -5.75
C GLU A 436 -12.99 7.28 -5.66
N GLY A 437 -12.38 7.54 -6.82
CA GLY A 437 -10.99 7.96 -6.91
C GLY A 437 -10.72 8.73 -8.19
N HIS A 438 -9.46 9.13 -8.37
CA HIS A 438 -9.04 10.00 -9.46
C HIS A 438 -7.85 9.41 -10.19
N VAL A 439 -7.89 9.42 -11.51
CA VAL A 439 -6.74 9.13 -12.37
C VAL A 439 -6.22 10.44 -12.93
N TYR A 440 -4.98 10.78 -12.63
CA TYR A 440 -4.36 12.04 -13.05
C TYR A 440 -3.71 11.90 -14.42
N ILE A 441 -4.25 12.60 -15.43
CA ILE A 441 -3.93 12.35 -16.84
C ILE A 441 -3.03 13.44 -17.47
N ASN A 442 -2.52 14.40 -16.68
CA ASN A 442 -1.60 15.43 -17.17
C ASN A 442 -0.39 14.84 -17.92
N PRO A 443 0.36 13.86 -17.38
CA PRO A 443 1.49 13.27 -18.09
C PRO A 443 1.09 12.67 -19.44
N ALA A 444 -0.07 12.03 -19.51
CA ALA A 444 -0.59 11.42 -20.72
C ALA A 444 -1.00 12.46 -21.76
N ILE A 445 -1.67 13.55 -21.33
CA ILE A 445 -2.05 14.68 -22.20
C ILE A 445 -0.80 15.32 -22.79
N LEU A 446 0.20 15.61 -21.96
CA LEU A 446 1.44 16.22 -22.42
C LEU A 446 2.17 15.31 -23.41
N LYS A 447 2.28 14.01 -23.12
CA LYS A 447 2.87 13.05 -24.06
C LYS A 447 2.09 12.97 -25.38
N CYS A 448 0.77 12.89 -25.33
CA CYS A 448 -0.10 12.80 -26.51
C CYS A 448 -0.04 14.06 -27.39
N THR A 449 0.09 15.22 -26.75
CA THR A 449 0.13 16.51 -27.44
C THR A 449 1.55 16.95 -27.81
N GLY A 450 2.61 16.27 -27.39
CA GLY A 450 3.99 16.70 -27.68
C GLY A 450 4.49 17.81 -26.74
N ASN A 451 4.13 17.73 -25.46
CA ASN A 451 4.38 18.71 -24.39
C ASN A 451 3.74 20.09 -24.66
N HIS A 452 2.54 20.10 -25.24
CA HIS A 452 1.78 21.32 -25.44
C HIS A 452 1.14 21.82 -24.14
N SER A 453 0.22 22.79 -24.26
CA SER A 453 -0.49 23.41 -23.16
C SER A 453 -1.45 22.47 -22.41
N LEU A 454 -1.55 22.65 -21.09
CA LEU A 454 -2.58 22.06 -20.23
C LEU A 454 -3.85 22.93 -20.13
N GLU A 455 -3.91 24.05 -20.86
CA GLU A 455 -5.05 24.95 -20.82
C GLU A 455 -6.32 24.29 -21.39
N PRO A 456 -7.51 24.53 -20.79
CA PRO A 456 -8.78 23.98 -21.29
C PRO A 456 -9.06 24.23 -22.76
N ALA A 457 -8.66 25.39 -23.30
CA ALA A 457 -8.82 25.70 -24.72
C ALA A 457 -8.08 24.72 -25.65
N THR A 458 -6.98 24.12 -25.18
CA THR A 458 -6.18 23.15 -25.94
C THR A 458 -6.63 21.72 -25.67
N VAL A 459 -6.96 21.39 -24.43
CA VAL A 459 -7.23 20.01 -24.00
C VAL A 459 -8.69 19.59 -24.24
N LEU A 460 -9.67 20.49 -24.06
CA LEU A 460 -11.09 20.13 -24.24
C LEU A 460 -11.42 19.65 -25.66
N PRO A 461 -10.94 20.26 -26.75
CA PRO A 461 -11.17 19.74 -28.10
C PRO A 461 -10.67 18.31 -28.27
N LEU A 462 -9.51 17.99 -27.68
CA LEU A 462 -8.93 16.64 -27.72
C LEU A 462 -9.80 15.65 -26.96
N LEU A 463 -10.20 15.95 -25.72
CA LEU A 463 -10.97 15.01 -24.91
C LEU A 463 -12.42 14.83 -25.38
N ARG A 464 -13.02 15.86 -26.00
CA ARG A 464 -14.39 15.80 -26.56
C ARG A 464 -14.51 14.95 -27.80
N GLU A 465 -13.42 14.75 -28.54
CA GLU A 465 -13.40 13.79 -29.62
C GLU A 465 -13.54 12.38 -29.02
N ARG A 466 -14.71 11.73 -29.20
CA ARG A 466 -15.06 10.47 -28.52
C ARG A 466 -14.01 9.36 -28.66
N ALA A 467 -13.21 9.37 -29.73
CA ALA A 467 -12.14 8.42 -29.97
C ALA A 467 -10.88 8.64 -29.10
N LYS A 468 -10.81 9.74 -28.32
CA LYS A 468 -9.57 10.21 -27.69
C LYS A 468 -9.47 10.00 -26.19
N LEU A 469 -10.56 9.77 -25.46
CA LEU A 469 -10.48 9.29 -24.07
C LEU A 469 -11.30 8.01 -24.00
N ASN A 470 -10.68 6.86 -23.81
CA ASN A 470 -11.36 5.56 -23.69
C ASN A 470 -10.99 4.85 -22.40
N TRP A 471 -11.79 3.87 -22.01
CA TRP A 471 -11.54 3.09 -20.82
C TRP A 471 -11.94 1.62 -20.98
N VAL A 472 -11.27 0.77 -20.22
CA VAL A 472 -11.54 -0.67 -20.12
C VAL A 472 -11.56 -1.05 -18.66
N VAL A 473 -12.49 -1.94 -18.29
CA VAL A 473 -12.47 -2.58 -16.97
C VAL A 473 -11.84 -3.96 -17.10
N LEU A 474 -10.77 -4.19 -16.34
CA LEU A 474 -9.97 -5.39 -16.36
C LEU A 474 -10.00 -6.05 -14.99
N LYS A 475 -10.55 -7.26 -14.88
CA LYS A 475 -10.52 -8.02 -13.63
C LYS A 475 -9.12 -8.53 -13.32
N VAL A 476 -8.80 -8.64 -12.03
CA VAL A 476 -7.71 -9.51 -11.60
C VAL A 476 -8.08 -10.94 -11.97
N GLY A 477 -7.26 -11.55 -12.82
CA GLY A 477 -7.56 -12.77 -13.58
C GLY A 477 -7.29 -12.60 -15.08
N GLY A 478 -7.39 -11.37 -15.59
CA GLY A 478 -7.07 -11.00 -16.98
C GLY A 478 -8.28 -10.73 -17.87
N ASP A 479 -9.50 -10.97 -17.37
CA ASP A 479 -10.73 -10.82 -18.16
C ASP A 479 -11.20 -9.37 -18.24
N VAL A 480 -11.56 -8.93 -19.45
CA VAL A 480 -12.29 -7.68 -19.66
C VAL A 480 -13.73 -7.87 -19.18
N ALA A 481 -14.24 -6.89 -18.43
CA ALA A 481 -15.57 -6.94 -17.87
C ALA A 481 -16.37 -5.66 -18.15
N GLU A 482 -17.68 -5.79 -18.00
CA GLU A 482 -18.60 -4.68 -17.98
C GLU A 482 -18.88 -4.29 -16.53
N LEU A 483 -18.85 -2.99 -16.23
CA LEU A 483 -19.12 -2.47 -14.89
C LEU A 483 -20.30 -1.49 -14.95
N PRO A 484 -21.55 -1.97 -14.79
CA PRO A 484 -22.74 -1.13 -14.88
C PRO A 484 -22.76 0.07 -13.94
N SER A 485 -22.22 -0.06 -12.71
CA SER A 485 -22.15 1.07 -11.78
C SER A 485 -21.11 2.14 -12.13
N LEU A 486 -20.23 1.88 -13.11
CA LEU A 486 -19.16 2.79 -13.48
C LEU A 486 -19.71 4.15 -13.93
N GLU A 487 -19.09 5.20 -13.40
CA GLU A 487 -19.24 6.56 -13.87
C GLU A 487 -17.84 7.20 -13.98
N VAL A 488 -17.49 7.60 -15.21
CA VAL A 488 -16.24 8.27 -15.58
C VAL A 488 -16.55 9.73 -15.86
N VAL A 489 -15.98 10.66 -15.09
CA VAL A 489 -16.17 12.12 -15.27
C VAL A 489 -14.82 12.82 -15.35
N VAL A 490 -14.62 13.64 -16.39
CA VAL A 490 -13.43 14.48 -16.52
C VAL A 490 -13.60 15.75 -15.69
N GLN A 491 -12.55 16.17 -15.01
CA GLN A 491 -12.52 17.43 -14.29
C GLN A 491 -11.16 18.13 -14.43
N THR A 492 -11.17 19.44 -14.17
CA THR A 492 -9.96 20.22 -13.97
C THR A 492 -9.92 20.82 -12.58
N THR A 493 -8.75 20.84 -11.96
CA THR A 493 -8.53 21.51 -10.69
C THR A 493 -7.37 22.49 -10.82
N PRO A 494 -7.54 23.80 -10.52
CA PRO A 494 -6.40 24.71 -10.44
C PRO A 494 -5.46 24.25 -9.33
N MET A 495 -4.19 24.04 -9.64
CA MET A 495 -3.20 23.62 -8.66
C MET A 495 -2.01 24.59 -8.69
N THR A 496 -1.70 25.21 -7.56
CA THR A 496 -0.54 26.09 -7.44
C THR A 496 0.63 25.32 -6.86
N LEU A 497 1.63 25.08 -7.70
CA LEU A 497 2.91 24.51 -7.32
C LEU A 497 3.78 25.56 -6.61
N PRO A 498 4.35 25.23 -5.45
CA PRO A 498 5.26 26.12 -4.73
C PRO A 498 6.68 26.09 -5.28
N VAL A 499 7.49 27.07 -4.87
CA VAL A 499 8.92 27.14 -5.17
C VAL A 499 9.65 25.97 -4.51
N LEU A 500 10.53 25.28 -5.25
CA LEU A 500 11.32 24.12 -4.80
C LEU A 500 12.05 24.33 -3.46
N SER A 501 12.52 25.56 -3.20
CA SER A 501 13.24 25.92 -1.98
C SER A 501 12.35 26.21 -0.76
N GLY A 502 11.03 26.33 -0.94
CA GLY A 502 10.10 26.83 0.08
C GLY A 502 9.42 25.76 0.94
N GLY A 503 9.55 24.47 0.60
CA GLY A 503 8.96 23.38 1.40
C GLY A 503 7.44 23.42 1.54
N MET A 504 6.73 24.12 0.65
CA MET A 504 5.27 24.17 0.67
C MET A 504 4.69 23.02 -0.17
N ILE A 505 3.40 22.73 0.05
CA ILE A 505 2.61 21.71 -0.64
C ILE A 505 1.87 22.40 -1.80
N PRO A 506 1.49 21.69 -2.88
CA PRO A 506 0.57 22.25 -3.85
C PRO A 506 -0.74 22.69 -3.18
N SER A 507 -1.18 23.93 -3.42
CA SER A 507 -2.53 24.35 -3.03
C SER A 507 -3.50 24.03 -4.14
N VAL A 508 -4.66 23.48 -3.77
CA VAL A 508 -5.64 22.94 -4.71
C VAL A 508 -6.89 23.82 -4.67
N GLY A 509 -7.31 24.28 -5.83
CA GLY A 509 -8.52 25.07 -6.03
C GLY A 509 -9.78 24.21 -6.10
N LYS A 510 -10.90 24.83 -6.48
CA LYS A 510 -12.16 24.10 -6.70
C LYS A 510 -12.14 23.38 -8.04
N PRO A 511 -12.61 22.12 -8.11
CA PRO A 511 -12.71 21.41 -9.37
C PRO A 511 -13.83 21.98 -10.25
N THR A 512 -13.61 21.92 -11.57
CA THR A 512 -14.60 22.16 -12.61
C THR A 512 -14.86 20.84 -13.33
N TYR A 513 -16.11 20.39 -13.35
CA TYR A 513 -16.52 19.13 -13.95
C TYR A 513 -16.97 19.30 -15.40
N TYR A 514 -16.57 18.38 -16.28
CA TYR A 514 -16.93 18.34 -17.70
C TYR A 514 -17.71 17.06 -18.01
N TYR A 515 -18.98 17.06 -17.60
CA TYR A 515 -19.89 15.93 -17.78
C TYR A 515 -20.12 15.59 -19.27
N ASP A 516 -20.08 16.61 -20.14
CA ASP A 516 -20.31 16.51 -21.57
C ASP A 516 -19.32 15.58 -22.29
N ILE A 517 -18.09 15.48 -21.79
CA ILE A 517 -17.00 14.70 -22.40
C ILE A 517 -17.34 13.20 -22.44
N THR A 518 -17.98 12.69 -21.39
CA THR A 518 -18.28 11.26 -21.25
C THR A 518 -19.77 10.95 -21.32
N TYR A 519 -20.65 11.96 -21.34
CA TYR A 519 -22.10 11.78 -21.35
C TYR A 519 -22.59 10.93 -22.54
N GLY A 520 -23.54 10.03 -22.26
CA GLY A 520 -24.10 9.11 -23.25
C GLY A 520 -23.11 8.05 -23.76
N ARG A 521 -21.98 7.86 -23.08
CA ARG A 521 -21.07 6.73 -23.28
C ARG A 521 -21.32 5.71 -22.18
N ARG A 522 -21.09 4.44 -22.49
CA ARG A 522 -21.21 3.36 -21.52
C ARG A 522 -20.22 3.57 -20.37
N GLY A 523 -20.71 3.65 -19.14
CA GLY A 523 -19.90 3.95 -17.96
C GLY A 523 -19.43 5.41 -17.87
N GLY A 524 -19.91 6.29 -18.76
CA GLY A 524 -19.62 7.72 -18.72
C GLY A 524 -20.54 8.48 -17.76
N SER A 525 -20.43 9.81 -17.77
CA SER A 525 -21.26 10.69 -16.92
C SER A 525 -22.75 10.38 -17.05
N ARG A 526 -23.44 10.32 -15.91
CA ARG A 526 -24.90 10.23 -15.84
C ARG A 526 -25.56 11.60 -15.92
N GLN A 527 -24.81 12.66 -15.65
CA GLN A 527 -25.29 14.04 -15.71
C GLN A 527 -25.22 14.56 -17.15
N PRO A 528 -26.31 15.16 -17.68
CA PRO A 528 -26.28 15.80 -18.99
C PRO A 528 -25.35 17.01 -19.00
N PRO A 529 -24.88 17.44 -20.19
CA PRO A 529 -24.15 18.70 -20.32
C PRO A 529 -24.97 19.87 -19.74
N PRO A 530 -24.31 20.83 -19.06
CA PRO A 530 -24.96 22.03 -18.52
C PRO A 530 -25.55 22.94 -19.61
#